data_AF-A0A8H7NLB2-F1
#
_entry.id   AF-A0A8H7NLB2-F1
#
_cell.length_a   1.000
_cell.length_b   1.000
_cell.length_c   1.000
_cell.angle_alpha   90.00
_cell.angle_beta   90.00
_cell.angle_gamma   90.00
#
_symmetry.space_group_name_H-M   'P 1'
#
loop_
_entity.id
_entity.type
_entity.pdbx_description
1 polymer ?
#
loop_
_entity_poly.entity_id
_entity_poly.type
_entity_poly.pdbx_seq_one_letter_code
_entity_poly.pdbx_strand_id
1 'polypeptide(L)'
;MYEKAKEDEEALILAAEAMALQEAHDQPIGTHQSELASHRRRSQDGAGSRVRRQKVGGLSGRAPKRPVIPRRYRPKRLANPDKRRQEEQAHAIRLSRQYSAVCELKNQIRSGRDDLIDSWMRSSRELIDDFRSLKKFYSWDKYLNFLSSSKSPQPLSRYQPSSELSQMYERLTRTLAPQPDLPTKDTLPNFENNGHQGISFDEWLNLFLDYAVGLAAAHRREESYSVCEAAKDSTVFQSPNHNFAIYVAWSVCAIYTSDEEKCISIARHLMKDGAISDSHRMFALLSTLCQSPISWYTSGPAQKFILRQIKAIDSAHLGGTGAQNGNESANVADPVDVNLDVCLLMLYGHILFTSTSYTFALGYFLRARALDPENLMVNLSLGLAYVHYGLKRQSANRQYLILQGQAFMAQYVDAQRREANGQHQAEVFYNIGRLFHLLGISSVAMDYYEQASRAAALHGDRSSAEDIRSISRINQVISLLSVGNNKLALGLLKKEIII
;
A
#
# COMPACT_ATOMS: atom_id res chain seq x y z
N MET A 1 6.92 -43.45 10.90
CA MET A 1 7.04 -44.12 9.58
C MET A 1 8.02 -43.34 8.70
N TYR A 2 7.79 -42.05 8.47
CA TYR A 2 8.66 -41.18 7.66
C TYR A 2 10.09 -41.02 8.20
N GLU A 3 10.29 -40.83 9.52
CA GLU A 3 11.64 -40.85 10.14
C GLU A 3 12.35 -42.21 9.95
N LYS A 4 11.61 -43.32 10.08
CA LYS A 4 12.14 -44.67 9.83
C LYS A 4 12.51 -44.90 8.36
N ALA A 5 11.95 -44.10 7.46
CA ALA A 5 12.22 -44.11 6.02
C ALA A 5 13.25 -43.05 5.59
N LYS A 6 13.88 -42.33 6.54
CA LYS A 6 14.81 -41.19 6.30
C LYS A 6 14.18 -40.04 5.51
N GLU A 7 12.86 -39.86 5.58
CA GLU A 7 12.16 -38.70 5.03
C GLU A 7 11.89 -37.67 6.14
N ASP A 8 12.98 -37.22 6.79
CA ASP A 8 12.91 -36.32 7.95
C ASP A 8 12.22 -35.00 7.60
N GLU A 9 12.33 -34.53 6.35
CA GLU A 9 11.63 -33.35 5.85
C GLU A 9 10.10 -33.49 5.90
N GLU A 10 9.56 -34.63 5.44
CA GLU A 10 8.12 -34.87 5.42
C GLU A 10 7.59 -35.12 6.83
N ALA A 11 8.42 -35.70 7.71
CA ALA A 11 8.12 -35.84 9.12
C ALA A 11 7.99 -34.48 9.83
N LEU A 12 8.87 -33.50 9.54
CA LEU A 12 8.77 -32.16 10.12
C LEU A 12 7.50 -31.43 9.66
N ILE A 13 7.19 -31.48 8.37
CA ILE A 13 5.97 -30.88 7.80
C ILE A 13 4.72 -31.43 8.49
N LEU A 14 4.68 -32.75 8.70
CA LEU A 14 3.59 -33.41 9.41
C LEU A 14 3.48 -32.99 10.88
N ALA A 15 4.61 -32.81 11.55
CA ALA A 15 4.63 -32.31 12.92
C ALA A 15 4.12 -30.86 12.99
N ALA A 16 4.50 -30.00 12.03
CA ALA A 16 4.01 -28.63 11.93
C ALA A 16 2.48 -28.57 11.72
N GLU A 17 1.94 -29.36 10.79
CA GLU A 17 0.51 -29.47 10.53
C GLU A 17 -0.27 -29.99 11.75
N ALA A 18 0.29 -30.98 12.45
CA ALA A 18 -0.31 -31.52 13.67
C ALA A 18 -0.36 -30.48 14.80
N MET A 19 0.69 -29.67 14.97
CA MET A 19 0.70 -28.57 15.94
C MET A 19 -0.35 -27.51 15.60
N ALA A 20 -0.46 -27.10 14.32
CA ALA A 20 -1.46 -26.13 13.89
C ALA A 20 -2.91 -26.62 14.11
N LEU A 21 -3.16 -27.92 13.93
CA LEU A 21 -4.46 -28.53 14.26
C LEU A 21 -4.75 -28.53 15.75
N GLN A 22 -3.74 -28.80 16.58
CA GLN A 22 -3.88 -28.82 18.03
C GLN A 22 -4.19 -27.41 18.56
N GLU A 23 -3.46 -26.40 18.10
CA GLU A 23 -3.71 -24.98 18.45
C GLU A 23 -5.12 -24.53 18.04
N ALA A 24 -5.60 -24.94 16.87
CA ALA A 24 -6.96 -24.62 16.43
C ALA A 24 -8.06 -25.39 17.18
N HIS A 25 -7.75 -26.54 17.76
CA HIS A 25 -8.66 -27.30 18.60
C HIS A 25 -8.76 -26.72 20.01
N ASP A 26 -7.64 -26.20 20.54
CA ASP A 26 -7.52 -25.65 21.89
C ASP A 26 -8.06 -24.21 22.03
N GLN A 27 -8.40 -23.53 20.92
CA GLN A 27 -9.11 -22.23 20.97
C GLN A 27 -10.60 -22.42 21.33
N PRO A 28 -11.08 -21.94 22.50
CA PRO A 28 -12.49 -22.07 22.86
C PRO A 28 -13.38 -21.23 21.94
N ILE A 29 -14.48 -21.84 21.50
CA ILE A 29 -15.52 -21.19 20.70
C ILE A 29 -16.23 -20.15 21.57
N GLY A 30 -15.79 -18.89 21.52
CA GLY A 30 -16.59 -17.75 21.99
C GLY A 30 -15.83 -16.62 22.68
N THR A 31 -15.13 -15.77 21.93
CA THR A 31 -14.72 -14.43 22.39
C THR A 31 -14.63 -13.47 21.20
N HIS A 32 -15.77 -12.99 20.71
CA HIS A 32 -15.80 -11.83 19.79
C HIS A 32 -16.77 -10.72 20.21
N GLN A 33 -17.17 -10.67 21.49
CA GLN A 33 -18.02 -9.57 22.00
C GLN A 33 -17.59 -8.97 23.35
N SER A 34 -16.32 -9.10 23.76
CA SER A 34 -15.87 -8.57 25.06
C SER A 34 -14.56 -7.78 25.02
N GLU A 35 -14.35 -6.93 24.01
CA GLU A 35 -13.22 -5.99 23.98
C GLU A 35 -13.62 -4.51 23.77
N LEU A 36 -14.90 -4.17 23.97
CA LEU A 36 -15.38 -2.78 23.90
C LEU A 36 -15.93 -2.24 25.24
N ALA A 37 -15.66 -2.90 26.37
CA ALA A 37 -16.23 -2.51 27.67
C ALA A 37 -15.21 -2.44 28.84
N SER A 38 -13.91 -2.27 28.58
CA SER A 38 -12.89 -2.11 29.65
C SER A 38 -12.48 -0.67 29.95
N HIS A 39 -13.13 0.34 29.34
CA HIS A 39 -12.98 1.75 29.70
C HIS A 39 -14.32 2.42 30.02
N ARG A 40 -14.96 1.95 31.09
CA ARG A 40 -15.83 2.76 31.96
C ARG A 40 -16.34 1.89 33.11
N ARG A 41 -15.81 2.11 34.32
CA ARG A 41 -16.61 2.51 35.49
C ARG A 41 -15.74 2.51 36.75
N ARG A 42 -15.66 3.70 37.34
CA ARG A 42 -15.44 3.89 38.77
C ARG A 42 -16.64 4.68 39.28
N SER A 43 -17.66 3.98 39.77
CA SER A 43 -18.56 4.44 40.85
C SER A 43 -19.59 3.34 41.15
N GLN A 44 -19.69 3.03 42.44
CA GLN A 44 -20.63 2.10 43.05
C GLN A 44 -22.05 2.69 43.09
N ASP A 45 -23.05 1.82 42.91
CA ASP A 45 -24.10 1.46 43.89
C ASP A 45 -25.45 1.17 43.23
N GLY A 46 -26.16 0.17 43.78
CA GLY A 46 -27.62 0.05 43.66
C GLY A 46 -28.17 -1.18 42.92
N ALA A 47 -28.44 -2.23 43.70
CA ALA A 47 -29.60 -3.13 43.67
C ALA A 47 -30.37 -3.44 42.35
N GLY A 48 -30.62 -4.75 42.14
CA GLY A 48 -31.97 -5.20 41.78
C GLY A 48 -32.14 -6.10 40.54
N SER A 49 -32.69 -7.29 40.82
CA SER A 49 -33.58 -8.09 39.95
C SER A 49 -32.99 -9.06 38.92
N ARG A 50 -33.08 -10.35 39.28
CA ARG A 50 -33.02 -11.51 38.38
C ARG A 50 -34.28 -11.55 37.50
N VAL A 51 -34.12 -11.48 36.18
CA VAL A 51 -35.16 -11.88 35.22
C VAL A 51 -34.65 -13.05 34.39
N ARG A 52 -35.29 -14.20 34.62
CA ARG A 52 -35.15 -15.45 33.89
C ARG A 52 -35.89 -15.30 32.56
N ARG A 53 -35.20 -15.41 31.41
CA ARG A 53 -35.86 -15.50 30.10
C ARG A 53 -35.39 -16.75 29.34
N GLN A 54 -36.40 -17.45 28.84
CA GLN A 54 -36.40 -18.81 28.30
C GLN A 54 -35.56 -18.96 27.02
N LYS A 55 -34.97 -20.14 26.89
CA LYS A 55 -34.44 -20.69 25.64
C LYS A 55 -35.58 -20.86 24.63
N VAL A 56 -35.52 -20.16 23.51
CA VAL A 56 -36.27 -20.49 22.30
C VAL A 56 -35.25 -21.07 21.32
N GLY A 57 -35.45 -22.32 20.93
CA GLY A 57 -34.63 -23.02 19.95
C GLY A 57 -34.85 -22.43 18.56
N GLY A 58 -33.77 -21.96 17.95
CA GLY A 58 -33.71 -21.61 16.54
C GLY A 58 -32.63 -22.45 15.86
N LEU A 59 -33.05 -23.34 14.97
CA LEU A 59 -32.18 -24.08 14.06
C LEU A 59 -31.50 -23.08 13.12
N SER A 60 -30.21 -22.80 13.34
CA SER A 60 -29.38 -22.04 12.42
C SER A 60 -28.48 -23.00 11.65
N GLY A 61 -28.73 -23.08 10.34
CA GLY A 61 -27.91 -23.82 9.38
C GLY A 61 -26.47 -23.33 9.43
N ARG A 62 -25.57 -24.23 9.82
CA ARG A 62 -24.14 -23.94 9.99
C ARG A 62 -23.48 -23.88 8.60
N ALA A 63 -23.05 -22.69 8.18
CA ALA A 63 -22.15 -22.55 7.04
C ALA A 63 -20.88 -23.41 7.25
N PRO A 64 -20.32 -24.05 6.21
CA PRO A 64 -19.18 -24.94 6.35
C PRO A 64 -17.95 -24.18 6.85
N LYS A 65 -17.39 -24.61 7.98
CA LYS A 65 -16.16 -24.04 8.56
C LYS A 65 -14.99 -24.27 7.60
N ARG A 66 -14.16 -23.23 7.40
CA ARG A 66 -12.90 -23.33 6.63
C ARG A 66 -12.00 -24.41 7.25
N PRO A 67 -11.32 -25.25 6.45
CA PRO A 67 -10.33 -26.20 6.97
C PRO A 67 -9.15 -25.44 7.60
N VAL A 68 -8.69 -25.93 8.75
CA VAL A 68 -7.58 -25.36 9.55
C VAL A 68 -6.22 -25.59 8.89
N ILE A 69 -6.09 -26.61 8.04
CA ILE A 69 -4.88 -26.82 7.24
C ILE A 69 -5.25 -26.58 5.77
N PRO A 70 -4.43 -25.84 5.01
CA PRO A 70 -4.54 -25.78 3.56
C PRO A 70 -4.55 -27.19 2.95
N ARG A 71 -5.48 -27.48 2.04
CA ARG A 71 -5.45 -28.75 1.31
C ARG A 71 -4.19 -28.77 0.44
N ARG A 72 -3.31 -29.74 0.69
CA ARG A 72 -2.03 -29.87 -0.01
C ARG A 72 -2.00 -31.13 -0.87
N TYR A 73 -1.49 -31.02 -2.08
CA TYR A 73 -1.05 -32.19 -2.84
C TYR A 73 0.20 -32.79 -2.20
N ARG A 74 0.08 -34.04 -1.71
CA ARG A 74 1.20 -34.81 -1.18
C ARG A 74 1.64 -35.84 -2.21
N PRO A 75 2.86 -35.73 -2.77
CA PRO A 75 3.44 -36.82 -3.54
C PRO A 75 3.59 -38.04 -2.64
N LYS A 76 3.10 -39.21 -3.07
CA LYS A 76 3.34 -40.46 -2.35
C LYS A 76 4.79 -40.90 -2.56
N ARG A 77 5.71 -40.31 -1.79
CA ARG A 77 7.16 -40.55 -1.94
C ARG A 77 7.55 -42.03 -1.76
N LEU A 78 6.80 -42.75 -0.94
CA LEU A 78 6.92 -44.19 -0.69
C LEU A 78 6.32 -45.10 -1.80
N ALA A 79 5.74 -44.54 -2.86
CA ALA A 79 5.15 -45.30 -3.95
C ALA A 79 6.14 -45.59 -5.09
N ASN A 80 5.85 -46.64 -5.88
CA ASN A 80 6.65 -47.03 -7.05
C ASN A 80 6.92 -45.83 -7.98
N PRO A 81 8.16 -45.70 -8.52
CA PRO A 81 8.58 -44.55 -9.34
C PRO A 81 7.69 -44.31 -10.57
N ASP A 82 7.17 -45.36 -11.20
CA ASP A 82 6.27 -45.21 -12.36
C ASP A 82 4.86 -44.74 -11.96
N LYS A 83 4.35 -45.18 -10.80
CA LYS A 83 3.09 -44.65 -10.25
C LYS A 83 3.23 -43.17 -9.86
N ARG A 84 4.39 -42.75 -9.35
CA ARG A 84 4.68 -41.34 -9.05
C ARG A 84 4.63 -40.48 -10.31
N ARG A 85 5.29 -40.90 -11.40
CA ARG A 85 5.26 -40.16 -12.67
C ARG A 85 3.83 -40.05 -13.23
N GLN A 86 3.04 -41.12 -13.15
CA GLN A 86 1.65 -41.10 -13.60
C GLN A 86 0.77 -40.17 -12.75
N GLU A 87 0.90 -40.21 -11.42
CA GLU A 87 0.18 -39.31 -10.51
C GLU A 87 0.58 -37.84 -10.74
N GLU A 88 1.87 -37.56 -10.95
CA GLU A 88 2.38 -36.22 -11.27
C GLU A 88 1.86 -35.71 -12.62
N GLN A 89 1.82 -36.55 -13.66
CA GLN A 89 1.25 -36.20 -14.96
C GLN A 89 -0.27 -35.95 -14.88
N ALA A 90 -1.00 -36.80 -14.16
CA ALA A 90 -2.44 -36.61 -13.94
C ALA A 90 -2.71 -35.31 -13.15
N HIS A 91 -1.87 -35.01 -12.17
CA HIS A 91 -1.92 -33.76 -11.42
C HIS A 91 -1.63 -32.55 -12.32
N ALA A 92 -0.63 -32.63 -13.19
CA ALA A 92 -0.29 -31.60 -14.18
C ALA A 92 -1.49 -31.27 -15.08
N ILE A 93 -2.11 -32.30 -15.65
CA ILE A 93 -3.28 -32.16 -16.54
C ILE A 93 -4.46 -31.55 -15.78
N ARG A 94 -4.67 -31.94 -14.52
CA ARG A 94 -5.73 -31.37 -13.68
C ARG A 94 -5.53 -29.88 -13.43
N LEU A 95 -4.31 -29.47 -13.05
CA LEU A 95 -4.00 -28.05 -12.81
C LEU A 95 -4.13 -27.23 -14.10
N SER A 96 -3.61 -27.73 -15.21
CA SER A 96 -3.73 -27.05 -16.51
C SER A 96 -5.20 -26.83 -16.89
N ARG A 97 -6.06 -27.84 -16.73
CA ARG A 97 -7.52 -27.71 -16.97
C ARG A 97 -8.18 -26.70 -16.03
N GLN A 98 -7.84 -26.73 -14.74
CA GLN A 98 -8.36 -25.76 -13.76
C GLN A 98 -7.91 -24.33 -14.10
N TYR A 99 -6.65 -24.15 -14.51
CA TYR A 99 -6.13 -22.87 -14.94
C TYR A 99 -6.85 -22.34 -16.19
N SER A 100 -7.07 -23.18 -17.21
CA SER A 100 -7.88 -22.80 -18.37
C SER A 100 -9.29 -22.36 -17.99
N ALA A 101 -9.93 -23.04 -17.02
CA ALA A 101 -11.24 -22.65 -16.51
C ALA A 101 -11.21 -21.30 -15.78
N VAL A 102 -10.16 -21.02 -15.00
CA VAL A 102 -9.95 -19.74 -14.33
C VAL A 102 -9.77 -18.60 -15.35
N CYS A 103 -9.02 -18.83 -16.42
CA CYS A 103 -8.87 -17.87 -17.51
C CYS A 103 -10.19 -17.58 -18.22
N GLU A 104 -10.99 -18.61 -18.49
CA GLU A 104 -12.31 -18.46 -19.09
C GLU A 104 -13.24 -17.65 -18.18
N LEU A 105 -13.32 -17.98 -16.90
CA LEU A 105 -14.10 -17.19 -15.92
C LEU A 105 -13.64 -15.73 -15.88
N LYS A 106 -12.33 -15.47 -15.90
CA LYS A 106 -11.80 -14.10 -15.91
C LYS A 106 -12.23 -13.32 -17.16
N ASN A 107 -12.23 -13.97 -18.33
CA ASN A 107 -12.70 -13.35 -19.57
C ASN A 107 -14.20 -13.04 -19.52
N GLN A 108 -15.01 -13.91 -18.92
CA GLN A 108 -16.44 -13.67 -18.73
C GLN A 108 -16.71 -12.52 -17.75
N ILE A 109 -15.94 -12.43 -16.66
CA ILE A 109 -16.02 -11.29 -15.72
C ILE A 109 -15.68 -9.99 -16.46
N ARG A 110 -14.61 -9.98 -17.27
CA ARG A 110 -14.25 -8.81 -18.11
C ARG A 110 -15.36 -8.41 -19.11
N SER A 111 -16.21 -9.34 -19.52
CA SER A 111 -17.38 -9.07 -20.37
C SER A 111 -18.59 -8.49 -19.60
N GLY A 112 -18.48 -8.27 -18.28
CA GLY A 112 -19.52 -7.66 -17.44
C GLY A 112 -20.35 -8.64 -16.60
N ARG A 113 -19.93 -9.91 -16.47
CA ARG A 113 -20.60 -10.92 -15.63
C ARG A 113 -19.97 -11.01 -14.23
N ASP A 114 -20.33 -10.06 -13.37
CA ASP A 114 -19.81 -9.93 -12.01
C ASP A 114 -20.29 -11.04 -11.05
N ASP A 115 -21.38 -11.74 -11.41
CA ASP A 115 -21.90 -12.89 -10.67
C ASP A 115 -20.89 -14.06 -10.58
N LEU A 116 -19.95 -14.12 -11.52
CA LEU A 116 -18.93 -15.17 -11.60
C LEU A 116 -17.69 -14.90 -10.73
N ILE A 117 -17.55 -13.71 -10.14
CA ILE A 117 -16.39 -13.33 -9.31
C ILE A 117 -16.17 -14.35 -8.18
N ASP A 118 -17.24 -14.74 -7.50
CA ASP A 118 -17.20 -15.69 -6.40
C ASP A 118 -16.70 -17.08 -6.84
N SER A 119 -17.12 -17.53 -8.03
CA SER A 119 -16.67 -18.81 -8.60
C SER A 119 -15.19 -18.73 -8.97
N TRP A 120 -14.79 -17.65 -9.63
CA TRP A 120 -13.39 -17.39 -9.99
C TRP A 120 -12.49 -17.34 -8.75
N MET A 121 -12.90 -16.64 -7.69
CA MET A 121 -12.15 -16.57 -6.42
C MET A 121 -11.97 -17.93 -5.75
N ARG A 122 -12.95 -18.83 -5.85
CA ARG A 122 -12.82 -20.21 -5.30
C ARG A 122 -11.83 -21.03 -6.12
N SER A 123 -11.96 -21.03 -7.45
CA SER A 123 -11.07 -21.78 -8.34
C SER A 123 -9.63 -21.27 -8.31
N SER A 124 -9.43 -19.95 -8.27
CA SER A 124 -8.10 -19.32 -8.13
C SER A 124 -7.44 -19.67 -6.80
N ARG A 125 -8.21 -19.73 -5.70
CA ARG A 125 -7.69 -20.13 -4.39
C ARG A 125 -7.11 -21.55 -4.42
N GLU A 126 -7.82 -22.51 -5.01
CA GLU A 126 -7.35 -23.90 -5.06
C GLU A 126 -5.99 -24.01 -5.78
N LEU A 127 -5.84 -23.31 -6.91
CA LEU A 127 -4.57 -23.27 -7.64
C LEU A 127 -3.44 -22.61 -6.83
N ILE A 128 -3.73 -21.50 -6.15
CA ILE A 128 -2.76 -20.76 -5.34
C ILE A 128 -2.35 -21.58 -4.11
N ASP A 129 -3.30 -22.21 -3.43
CA ASP A 129 -3.01 -23.07 -2.28
C ASP A 129 -2.20 -24.30 -2.70
N ASP A 130 -2.51 -24.91 -3.86
CA ASP A 130 -1.70 -25.98 -4.45
C ASP A 130 -0.26 -25.50 -4.72
N PHE A 131 -0.07 -24.29 -5.27
CA PHE A 131 1.27 -23.71 -5.48
C PHE A 131 2.00 -23.44 -4.16
N ARG A 132 1.36 -22.78 -3.20
CA ARG A 132 1.92 -22.44 -1.87
C ARG A 132 2.31 -23.69 -1.09
N SER A 133 1.65 -24.82 -1.36
CA SER A 133 1.96 -26.09 -0.73
C SER A 133 3.28 -26.72 -1.23
N LEU A 134 3.92 -26.18 -2.26
CA LEU A 134 5.14 -26.75 -2.83
C LEU A 134 6.40 -26.21 -2.15
N LYS A 135 6.97 -26.99 -1.22
CA LYS A 135 8.23 -26.68 -0.52
C LYS A 135 9.37 -26.25 -1.45
N LYS A 136 9.44 -26.80 -2.67
CA LYS A 136 10.49 -26.44 -3.65
C LYS A 136 10.52 -24.96 -4.05
N PHE A 137 9.43 -24.23 -3.83
CA PHE A 137 9.30 -22.82 -4.21
C PHE A 137 9.54 -21.85 -3.05
N TYR A 138 9.89 -22.36 -1.86
CA TYR A 138 10.04 -21.57 -0.65
C TYR A 138 11.29 -22.02 0.12
N SER A 139 11.94 -21.09 0.82
CA SER A 139 12.93 -21.48 1.83
C SER A 139 12.24 -22.20 2.99
N TRP A 140 13.00 -23.01 3.73
CA TRP A 140 12.48 -23.83 4.82
C TRP A 140 11.70 -23.01 5.85
N ASP A 141 12.28 -21.92 6.34
CA ASP A 141 11.66 -21.06 7.35
C ASP A 141 10.36 -20.43 6.86
N LYS A 142 10.35 -19.93 5.62
CA LYS A 142 9.18 -19.28 5.01
C LYS A 142 8.05 -20.29 4.76
N TYR A 143 8.41 -21.49 4.34
CA TYR A 143 7.46 -22.58 4.12
C TYR A 143 6.80 -23.04 5.42
N LEU A 144 7.58 -23.18 6.50
CA LEU A 144 7.05 -23.51 7.83
C LEU A 144 6.15 -22.41 8.38
N ASN A 145 6.50 -21.13 8.17
CA ASN A 145 5.66 -20.00 8.55
C ASN A 145 4.30 -20.01 7.83
N PHE A 146 4.26 -20.44 6.57
CA PHE A 146 2.99 -20.61 5.85
C PHE A 146 2.14 -21.73 6.45
N LEU A 147 2.75 -22.85 6.84
CA LEU A 147 2.05 -23.97 7.47
C LEU A 147 1.55 -23.64 8.88
N SER A 148 2.31 -22.83 9.64
CA SER A 148 1.95 -22.40 10.99
C SER A 148 0.95 -21.23 11.00
N SER A 149 0.92 -20.39 9.97
CA SER A 149 0.11 -19.16 9.90
C SER A 149 -1.41 -19.38 9.79
N SER A 150 -1.94 -20.59 10.01
CA SER A 150 -3.39 -20.78 9.95
C SER A 150 -4.17 -20.18 11.14
N LYS A 151 -3.54 -19.41 12.04
CA LYS A 151 -4.08 -18.18 12.69
C LYS A 151 -3.08 -17.55 13.67
N SER A 152 -2.76 -16.28 13.41
CA SER A 152 -2.19 -15.27 14.32
C SER A 152 -0.74 -15.48 14.84
N PRO A 153 0.17 -14.52 14.60
CA PRO A 153 1.43 -14.45 15.31
C PRO A 153 1.18 -13.79 16.68
N GLN A 154 0.72 -14.54 17.67
CA GLN A 154 0.97 -14.12 19.05
C GLN A 154 2.38 -14.59 19.44
N PRO A 155 3.24 -13.71 19.98
CA PRO A 155 4.48 -14.15 20.58
C PRO A 155 4.12 -15.15 21.67
N LEU A 156 4.59 -16.38 21.53
CA LEU A 156 4.35 -17.47 22.47
C LEU A 156 4.55 -16.96 23.90
N SER A 157 3.44 -16.75 24.58
CA SER A 157 3.45 -16.56 26.02
C SER A 157 4.05 -17.82 26.63
N ARG A 158 4.96 -17.60 27.56
CA ARG A 158 5.92 -18.53 28.13
C ARG A 158 5.28 -19.59 29.04
N TYR A 159 4.24 -20.29 28.57
CA TYR A 159 3.53 -21.30 29.36
C TYR A 159 3.49 -22.68 28.68
N GLN A 160 4.22 -23.59 29.33
CA GLN A 160 4.25 -25.06 29.23
C GLN A 160 4.70 -25.74 27.92
N PRO A 161 6.00 -26.10 27.82
CA PRO A 161 6.49 -27.05 26.83
C PRO A 161 6.24 -28.48 27.34
N SER A 162 5.10 -29.10 27.02
CA SER A 162 4.93 -30.54 27.32
C SER A 162 3.88 -31.25 26.45
N SER A 163 3.94 -31.04 25.13
CA SER A 163 3.36 -32.00 24.17
C SER A 163 4.50 -32.75 23.50
N GLU A 164 4.42 -34.08 23.42
CA GLU A 164 5.39 -34.93 22.71
C GLU A 164 5.61 -34.46 21.26
N LEU A 165 4.56 -33.89 20.65
CA LEU A 165 4.60 -33.31 19.30
C LEU A 165 5.49 -32.07 19.20
N SER A 166 5.48 -31.19 20.22
CA SER A 166 6.34 -30.00 20.25
C SER A 166 7.81 -30.38 20.43
N GLN A 167 8.10 -31.40 21.25
CA GLN A 167 9.46 -31.93 21.42
C GLN A 167 9.95 -32.64 20.15
N MET A 168 9.08 -33.38 19.46
CA MET A 168 9.37 -33.99 18.16
C MET A 168 9.64 -32.92 17.10
N TYR A 169 8.81 -31.87 17.02
CA TYR A 169 9.01 -30.75 16.11
C TYR A 169 10.33 -30.01 16.37
N GLU A 170 10.65 -29.72 17.63
CA GLU A 170 11.91 -29.05 17.99
C GLU A 170 13.13 -29.91 17.68
N ARG A 171 13.06 -31.23 17.94
CA ARG A 171 14.12 -32.18 17.59
C ARG A 171 14.34 -32.26 16.09
N LEU A 172 13.26 -32.41 15.32
CA LEU A 172 13.35 -32.48 13.86
C LEU A 172 13.87 -31.15 13.30
N THR A 173 13.40 -30.02 13.80
CA THR A 173 13.90 -28.69 13.40
C THR A 173 15.39 -28.55 13.68
N ARG A 174 15.88 -28.98 14.85
CA ARG A 174 17.32 -28.96 15.17
C ARG A 174 18.16 -29.93 14.35
N THR A 175 17.57 -31.02 13.87
CA THR A 175 18.26 -32.02 13.03
C THR A 175 18.32 -31.59 11.56
N LEU A 176 17.30 -30.86 11.09
CA LEU A 176 17.17 -30.34 9.72
C LEU A 176 17.66 -28.90 9.55
N ALA A 177 17.87 -28.15 10.64
CA ALA A 177 18.44 -26.81 10.59
C ALA A 177 19.84 -26.87 9.97
N PRO A 178 20.11 -26.14 8.86
CA PRO A 178 21.44 -26.09 8.31
C PRO A 178 22.40 -25.49 9.35
N GLN A 179 23.55 -26.13 9.55
CA GLN A 179 24.68 -25.55 10.29
C GLN A 179 25.04 -24.20 9.63
N PRO A 180 25.30 -23.11 10.39
CA PRO A 180 25.51 -21.77 9.82
C PRO A 180 26.81 -21.60 9.01
N ASP A 181 27.66 -22.61 8.98
CA ASP A 181 28.99 -22.51 8.38
C ASP A 181 29.10 -23.38 7.14
N LEU A 182 28.74 -22.80 6.00
CA LEU A 182 29.24 -23.02 4.63
C LEU A 182 28.16 -22.54 3.65
N PRO A 183 28.45 -21.65 2.69
CA PRO A 183 27.51 -21.35 1.63
C PRO A 183 27.39 -22.59 0.74
N THR A 184 26.46 -23.48 1.06
CA THR A 184 26.07 -24.58 0.18
C THR A 184 25.49 -23.95 -1.08
N LYS A 185 26.33 -23.88 -2.12
CA LYS A 185 25.97 -23.65 -3.52
C LYS A 185 25.06 -24.74 -4.11
N ASP A 186 24.46 -25.58 -3.26
CA ASP A 186 23.75 -26.77 -3.69
C ASP A 186 22.25 -26.51 -3.77
N THR A 187 21.78 -26.54 -5.02
CA THR A 187 20.39 -26.64 -5.46
C THR A 187 19.50 -25.40 -5.26
N LEU A 188 19.88 -24.29 -5.90
CA LEU A 188 18.85 -23.62 -6.70
C LEU A 188 18.33 -24.68 -7.67
N PRO A 189 17.05 -25.09 -7.63
CA PRO A 189 16.52 -25.93 -8.68
C PRO A 189 16.79 -25.17 -9.98
N ASN A 190 17.55 -25.76 -10.89
CA ASN A 190 17.68 -25.21 -12.23
C ASN A 190 16.27 -25.25 -12.81
N PHE A 191 15.51 -24.16 -12.66
CA PHE A 191 14.21 -23.98 -13.29
C PHE A 191 14.46 -23.73 -14.78
N GLU A 192 15.11 -24.70 -15.45
CA GLU A 192 15.38 -24.69 -16.89
C GLU A 192 14.07 -24.65 -17.70
N ASN A 193 12.95 -24.98 -17.06
CA ASN A 193 11.61 -24.72 -17.56
C ASN A 193 11.05 -23.46 -16.90
N ASN A 194 10.79 -22.42 -17.71
CA ASN A 194 10.13 -21.16 -17.35
C ASN A 194 8.66 -21.31 -16.86
N GLY A 195 8.29 -22.48 -16.35
CA GLY A 195 6.94 -22.78 -15.90
C GLY A 195 6.84 -24.05 -15.05
N HIS A 196 5.72 -24.17 -14.35
CA HIS A 196 5.38 -25.31 -13.53
C HIS A 196 4.06 -25.91 -14.01
N GLN A 197 4.06 -27.22 -14.31
CA GLN A 197 2.89 -27.98 -14.75
C GLN A 197 2.25 -27.45 -16.05
N GLY A 198 3.05 -26.90 -16.96
CA GLY A 198 2.60 -26.35 -18.24
C GLY A 198 2.08 -24.91 -18.19
N ILE A 199 2.20 -24.23 -17.05
CA ILE A 199 1.85 -22.81 -16.86
C ILE A 199 3.14 -22.04 -16.58
N SER A 200 3.33 -20.91 -17.26
CA SER A 200 4.52 -20.06 -17.06
C SER A 200 4.54 -19.43 -15.67
N PHE A 201 5.73 -19.10 -15.16
CA PHE A 201 5.82 -18.42 -13.86
C PHE A 201 5.21 -17.01 -13.89
N ASP A 202 5.21 -16.34 -15.04
CA ASP A 202 4.53 -15.04 -15.20
C ASP A 202 3.01 -15.18 -15.07
N GLU A 203 2.42 -16.23 -15.66
CA GLU A 203 0.99 -16.55 -15.52
C GLU A 203 0.61 -16.92 -14.08
N TRP A 204 1.47 -17.68 -13.41
CA TRP A 204 1.30 -17.97 -11.98
C TRP A 204 1.34 -16.69 -11.17
N LEU A 205 2.31 -15.80 -11.40
CA LEU A 205 2.39 -14.54 -10.70
C LEU A 205 1.13 -13.69 -10.94
N ASN A 206 0.70 -13.55 -12.19
CA ASN A 206 -0.53 -12.83 -12.52
C ASN A 206 -1.74 -13.38 -11.74
N LEU A 207 -1.88 -14.70 -11.66
CA LEU A 207 -2.94 -15.34 -10.87
C LEU A 207 -2.86 -14.98 -9.38
N PHE A 208 -1.67 -14.99 -8.78
CA PHE A 208 -1.46 -14.57 -7.39
C PHE A 208 -1.87 -13.11 -7.18
N LEU A 209 -1.44 -12.22 -8.07
CA LEU A 209 -1.69 -10.78 -7.95
C LEU A 209 -3.16 -10.43 -8.18
N ASP A 210 -3.80 -11.00 -9.21
CA ASP A 210 -5.24 -10.82 -9.46
C ASP A 210 -6.06 -11.30 -8.26
N TYR A 211 -5.74 -12.47 -7.71
CA TYR A 211 -6.45 -13.02 -6.55
C TYR A 211 -6.27 -12.16 -5.30
N ALA A 212 -5.06 -11.64 -5.06
CA ALA A 212 -4.79 -10.72 -3.95
C ALA A 212 -5.60 -9.42 -4.07
N VAL A 213 -5.68 -8.85 -5.28
CA VAL A 213 -6.51 -7.66 -5.56
C VAL A 213 -7.99 -7.96 -5.38
N GLY A 214 -8.46 -9.12 -5.85
CA GLY A 214 -9.84 -9.57 -5.63
C GLY A 214 -10.19 -9.73 -4.15
N LEU A 215 -9.25 -10.23 -3.32
CA LEU A 215 -9.43 -10.29 -1.86
C LEU A 215 -9.48 -8.89 -1.23
N ALA A 216 -8.64 -7.96 -1.69
CA ALA A 216 -8.62 -6.59 -1.20
C ALA A 216 -9.90 -5.82 -1.56
N ALA A 217 -10.42 -6.02 -2.78
CA ALA A 217 -11.70 -5.45 -3.22
C ALA A 217 -12.88 -5.96 -2.35
N ALA A 218 -12.81 -7.20 -1.85
CA ALA A 218 -13.73 -7.74 -0.86
C ALA A 218 -13.41 -7.33 0.60
N HIS A 219 -12.53 -6.34 0.79
CA HIS A 219 -12.04 -5.84 2.09
C HIS A 219 -11.42 -6.90 3.02
N ARG A 220 -10.89 -8.00 2.46
CA ARG A 220 -10.19 -9.06 3.22
C ARG A 220 -8.68 -8.79 3.27
N ARG A 221 -8.30 -7.76 4.04
CA ARG A 221 -6.91 -7.25 4.13
C ARG A 221 -5.87 -8.33 4.44
N GLU A 222 -6.03 -9.03 5.58
CA GLU A 222 -5.04 -10.01 6.05
C GLU A 222 -4.78 -11.13 5.04
N GLU A 223 -5.85 -11.62 4.41
CA GLU A 223 -5.74 -12.69 3.42
C GLU A 223 -5.07 -12.21 2.13
N SER A 224 -5.41 -11.01 1.67
CA SER A 224 -4.77 -10.38 0.50
C SER A 224 -3.26 -10.21 0.73
N TYR A 225 -2.87 -9.68 1.89
CA TYR A 225 -1.46 -9.47 2.23
C TYR A 225 -0.71 -10.79 2.38
N SER A 226 -1.32 -11.82 2.96
CA SER A 226 -0.72 -13.16 3.04
C SER A 226 -0.41 -13.74 1.65
N VAL A 227 -1.25 -13.46 0.65
CA VAL A 227 -1.01 -13.90 -0.74
C VAL A 227 0.15 -13.10 -1.37
N CYS A 228 0.18 -11.77 -1.23
CA CYS A 228 1.28 -10.95 -1.72
C CYS A 228 2.62 -11.32 -1.06
N GLU A 229 2.61 -11.56 0.25
CA GLU A 229 3.77 -12.02 1.00
C GLU A 229 4.25 -13.38 0.51
N ALA A 230 3.33 -14.34 0.31
CA ALA A 230 3.65 -15.65 -0.23
C ALA A 230 4.19 -15.58 -1.68
N ALA A 231 3.79 -14.59 -2.48
CA ALA A 231 4.41 -14.34 -3.78
C ALA A 231 5.84 -13.80 -3.60
N LYS A 232 6.02 -12.75 -2.78
CA LYS A 232 7.35 -12.15 -2.49
C LYS A 232 8.35 -13.17 -1.96
N ASP A 233 7.87 -14.09 -1.15
CA ASP A 233 8.69 -15.08 -0.46
C ASP A 233 9.05 -16.30 -1.30
N SER A 234 8.44 -16.45 -2.48
CA SER A 234 8.75 -17.53 -3.40
C SER A 234 10.12 -17.34 -4.04
N THR A 235 10.94 -18.40 -4.06
CA THR A 235 12.25 -18.43 -4.75
C THR A 235 12.14 -18.32 -6.26
N VAL A 236 10.93 -18.48 -6.82
CA VAL A 236 10.64 -18.39 -8.24
C VAL A 236 10.48 -16.94 -8.71
N PHE A 237 9.92 -16.07 -7.86
CA PHE A 237 9.58 -14.69 -8.21
C PHE A 237 10.67 -13.69 -7.74
N GLN A 238 11.93 -14.02 -8.01
CA GLN A 238 13.08 -13.21 -7.54
C GLN A 238 13.56 -12.18 -8.57
N SER A 239 13.01 -12.17 -9.79
CA SER A 239 13.41 -11.18 -10.79
C SER A 239 12.97 -9.77 -10.37
N PRO A 240 13.71 -8.70 -10.74
CA PRO A 240 13.31 -7.32 -10.45
C PRO A 240 11.92 -6.97 -10.98
N ASN A 241 11.58 -7.49 -12.17
CA ASN A 241 10.27 -7.27 -12.79
C ASN A 241 9.13 -7.92 -11.99
N HIS A 242 9.33 -9.16 -11.52
CA HIS A 242 8.36 -9.83 -10.66
C HIS A 242 8.20 -9.10 -9.33
N ASN A 243 9.31 -8.70 -8.74
CA ASN A 243 9.34 -7.96 -7.48
C ASN A 243 8.57 -6.64 -7.60
N PHE A 244 8.83 -5.86 -8.65
CA PHE A 244 8.09 -4.64 -8.96
C PHE A 244 6.58 -4.90 -9.10
N ALA A 245 6.18 -5.90 -9.89
CA ALA A 245 4.77 -6.26 -10.07
C ALA A 245 4.09 -6.66 -8.74
N ILE A 246 4.78 -7.40 -7.88
CA ILE A 246 4.28 -7.77 -6.55
C ILE A 246 4.03 -6.52 -5.70
N TYR A 247 4.97 -5.59 -5.64
CA TYR A 247 4.79 -4.36 -4.85
C TYR A 247 3.72 -3.43 -5.41
N VAL A 248 3.56 -3.34 -6.73
CA VAL A 248 2.47 -2.59 -7.36
C VAL A 248 1.12 -3.21 -7.01
N ALA A 249 0.97 -4.53 -7.12
CA ALA A 249 -0.27 -5.19 -6.72
C ALA A 249 -0.54 -5.03 -5.21
N TRP A 250 0.51 -5.10 -4.39
CA TRP A 250 0.38 -4.91 -2.94
C TRP A 250 -0.02 -3.48 -2.58
N SER A 251 0.46 -2.47 -3.31
CA SER A 251 0.04 -1.08 -3.10
C SER A 251 -1.42 -0.88 -3.49
N VAL A 252 -1.88 -1.51 -4.57
CA VAL A 252 -3.31 -1.55 -4.94
C VAL A 252 -4.14 -2.17 -3.81
N CYS A 253 -3.70 -3.32 -3.26
CA CYS A 253 -4.37 -3.96 -2.14
C CYS A 253 -4.44 -3.06 -0.89
N ALA A 254 -3.37 -2.32 -0.61
CA ALA A 254 -3.32 -1.36 0.49
C ALA A 254 -4.28 -0.18 0.28
N ILE A 255 -4.40 0.33 -0.95
CA ILE A 255 -5.34 1.40 -1.31
C ILE A 255 -6.79 0.95 -1.09
N TYR A 256 -7.18 -0.23 -1.61
CA TYR A 256 -8.53 -0.78 -1.43
C TYR A 256 -8.90 -1.04 0.05
N THR A 257 -7.90 -1.26 0.90
CA THR A 257 -8.09 -1.52 2.33
C THR A 257 -7.79 -0.32 3.23
N SER A 258 -7.53 0.84 2.61
CA SER A 258 -7.23 2.14 3.24
C SER A 258 -6.09 2.08 4.26
N ASP A 259 -5.03 1.34 3.92
CA ASP A 259 -3.85 1.14 4.76
C ASP A 259 -2.67 2.02 4.31
N GLU A 260 -2.60 3.23 4.86
CA GLU A 260 -1.55 4.21 4.54
C GLU A 260 -0.16 3.75 4.94
N GLU A 261 -0.04 3.06 6.08
CA GLU A 261 1.24 2.60 6.59
C GLU A 261 1.91 1.69 5.55
N LYS A 262 1.12 0.75 5.02
CA LYS A 262 1.59 -0.14 3.97
C LYS A 262 1.90 0.63 2.68
N CYS A 263 1.05 1.56 2.25
CA CYS A 263 1.32 2.42 1.08
C CYS A 263 2.67 3.14 1.19
N ILE A 264 2.94 3.80 2.31
CA ILE A 264 4.21 4.52 2.55
C ILE A 264 5.38 3.55 2.67
N SER A 265 5.20 2.39 3.28
CA SER A 265 6.24 1.37 3.35
C SER A 265 6.65 0.85 1.96
N ILE A 266 5.66 0.57 1.10
CA ILE A 266 5.87 0.13 -0.28
C ILE A 266 6.50 1.25 -1.10
N ALA A 267 6.01 2.48 -0.98
CA ALA A 267 6.58 3.64 -1.66
C ALA A 267 8.07 3.82 -1.33
N ARG A 268 8.45 3.69 -0.05
CA ARG A 268 9.87 3.71 0.35
C ARG A 268 10.66 2.56 -0.24
N HIS A 269 10.06 1.38 -0.39
CA HIS A 269 10.73 0.24 -1.03
C HIS A 269 11.01 0.52 -2.50
N LEU A 270 10.01 1.00 -3.25
CA LEU A 270 10.14 1.34 -4.66
C LEU A 270 11.18 2.47 -4.92
N MET A 271 11.44 3.31 -3.92
CA MET A 271 12.48 4.33 -3.99
C MET A 271 13.91 3.82 -3.72
N LYS A 272 14.10 2.59 -3.23
CA LYS A 272 15.45 2.08 -2.86
C LYS A 272 16.33 1.76 -4.07
N ASP A 273 15.72 1.24 -5.14
CA ASP A 273 16.46 0.66 -6.27
C ASP A 273 16.98 1.71 -7.28
N GLY A 274 16.89 3.00 -6.94
CA GLY A 274 17.44 4.11 -7.72
C GLY A 274 16.62 5.39 -7.56
N ALA A 275 17.31 6.53 -7.48
CA ALA A 275 16.71 7.86 -7.40
C ALA A 275 16.26 8.35 -8.79
N ILE A 276 15.30 7.66 -9.41
CA ILE A 276 14.63 8.13 -10.63
C ILE A 276 13.46 9.03 -10.22
N SER A 277 13.20 10.12 -10.98
CA SER A 277 12.09 11.04 -10.69
C SER A 277 10.73 10.33 -10.54
N ASP A 278 10.51 9.26 -11.30
CA ASP A 278 9.27 8.47 -11.25
C ASP A 278 9.07 7.74 -9.92
N SER A 279 10.13 7.34 -9.20
CA SER A 279 9.97 6.71 -7.88
C SER A 279 9.51 7.72 -6.83
N HIS A 280 9.95 8.99 -6.93
CA HIS A 280 9.44 10.09 -6.11
C HIS A 280 7.98 10.40 -6.45
N ARG A 281 7.62 10.42 -7.74
CA ARG A 281 6.22 10.60 -8.17
C ARG A 281 5.33 9.47 -7.67
N MET A 282 5.80 8.24 -7.71
CA MET A 282 5.09 7.09 -7.14
C MET A 282 4.87 7.25 -5.63
N PHE A 283 5.87 7.75 -4.90
CA PHE A 283 5.72 8.04 -3.48
C PHE A 283 4.63 9.10 -3.23
N ALA A 284 4.65 10.19 -4.00
CA ALA A 284 3.60 11.22 -3.93
C ALA A 284 2.22 10.62 -4.21
N LEU A 285 2.09 9.85 -5.27
CA LEU A 285 0.83 9.22 -5.70
C LEU A 285 0.27 8.26 -4.65
N LEU A 286 1.09 7.36 -4.10
CA LEU A 286 0.64 6.42 -3.07
C LEU A 286 0.24 7.11 -1.77
N SER A 287 0.81 8.29 -1.49
CA SER A 287 0.44 9.10 -0.33
C SER A 287 -0.91 9.83 -0.51
N THR A 288 -1.35 10.06 -1.74
CA THR A 288 -2.61 10.78 -2.04
C THR A 288 -3.78 9.84 -2.34
N LEU A 289 -3.52 8.66 -2.90
CA LEU A 289 -4.58 7.69 -3.25
C LEU A 289 -5.19 7.01 -2.01
N CYS A 290 -4.47 6.95 -0.89
CA CYS A 290 -5.00 6.39 0.35
C CYS A 290 -5.86 7.43 1.08
N GLN A 291 -7.16 7.15 1.23
CA GLN A 291 -8.12 8.02 1.92
C GLN A 291 -8.03 7.86 3.45
N SER A 292 -6.87 8.17 4.04
CA SER A 292 -6.61 8.12 5.48
C SER A 292 -6.04 9.44 6.00
N PRO A 293 -6.12 9.73 7.31
CA PRO A 293 -5.47 10.92 7.87
C PRO A 293 -3.95 10.83 7.68
N ILE A 294 -3.33 11.90 7.13
CA ILE A 294 -1.94 12.06 6.62
C ILE A 294 -0.83 11.84 7.69
N SER A 295 -0.97 10.80 8.49
CA SER A 295 -0.17 10.51 9.67
C SER A 295 1.11 9.76 9.31
N TRP A 296 1.08 8.94 8.26
CA TRP A 296 2.24 8.15 7.84
C TRP A 296 3.12 8.90 6.84
N TYR A 297 2.54 9.70 5.95
CA TYR A 297 3.29 10.58 5.05
C TYR A 297 4.20 11.55 5.81
N THR A 298 3.70 12.15 6.90
CA THR A 298 4.46 13.09 7.75
C THR A 298 5.23 12.42 8.89
N SER A 299 5.24 11.08 8.94
CA SER A 299 5.86 10.34 10.04
C SER A 299 7.38 10.54 10.11
N GLY A 300 7.94 10.47 11.32
CA GLY A 300 9.39 10.53 11.53
C GLY A 300 10.19 9.54 10.66
N PRO A 301 9.76 8.27 10.49
CA PRO A 301 10.41 7.34 9.58
C PRO A 301 10.38 7.76 8.10
N ALA A 302 9.26 8.31 7.60
CA ALA A 302 9.16 8.81 6.23
C ALA A 302 10.06 10.04 6.03
N GLN A 303 9.98 11.01 6.95
CA GLN A 303 10.82 12.21 6.95
C GLN A 303 12.32 11.87 6.94
N LYS A 304 12.77 11.01 7.87
CA LYS A 304 14.18 10.58 7.94
C LYS A 304 14.63 9.80 6.71
N PHE A 305 13.73 9.06 6.06
CA PHE A 305 14.05 8.34 4.83
C PHE A 305 14.30 9.31 3.69
N ILE A 306 13.35 10.21 3.39
CA ILE A 306 13.47 11.19 2.31
C ILE A 306 14.67 12.12 2.54
N LEU A 307 14.88 12.61 3.77
CA LEU A 307 16.02 13.46 4.10
C LEU A 307 17.37 12.75 3.87
N ARG A 308 17.46 11.45 4.16
CA ARG A 308 18.69 10.68 3.91
C ARG A 308 19.00 10.58 2.41
N GLN A 309 17.98 10.44 1.56
CA GLN A 309 18.16 10.46 0.11
C GLN A 309 18.70 11.81 -0.35
N ILE A 310 18.09 12.93 0.09
CA ILE A 310 18.56 14.28 -0.26
C ILE A 310 20.01 14.49 0.20
N LYS A 311 20.34 14.08 1.43
CA LYS A 311 21.71 14.21 1.96
C LYS A 311 22.72 13.36 1.19
N ALA A 312 22.35 12.15 0.77
CA ALA A 312 23.21 11.30 -0.03
C ALA A 312 23.52 11.96 -1.39
N ILE A 313 22.49 12.49 -2.05
CA ILE A 313 22.63 13.24 -3.30
C ILE A 313 23.51 14.49 -3.10
N ASP A 314 23.23 15.30 -2.07
CA ASP A 314 24.01 16.50 -1.75
C ASP A 314 25.48 16.16 -1.48
N SER A 315 25.76 15.06 -0.76
CA SER A 315 27.12 14.60 -0.48
C SER A 315 27.86 14.10 -1.73
N ALA A 316 27.15 13.48 -2.67
CA ALA A 316 27.74 13.03 -3.93
C ALA A 316 28.18 14.23 -4.79
N HIS A 317 27.38 15.29 -4.86
CA HIS A 317 27.74 16.52 -5.56
C HIS A 317 28.91 17.25 -4.90
N LEU A 318 28.88 17.42 -3.57
CA LEU A 318 29.96 18.09 -2.83
C LEU A 318 31.28 17.31 -2.92
N GLY A 319 31.23 15.99 -2.82
CA GLY A 319 32.39 15.10 -2.98
C GLY A 319 32.98 15.14 -4.39
N GLY A 320 32.14 15.23 -5.42
CA GLY A 320 32.57 15.43 -6.82
C GLY A 320 33.26 16.77 -7.07
N THR A 321 32.92 17.81 -6.30
CA THR A 321 33.55 19.15 -6.42
C THR A 321 34.81 19.34 -5.57
N GLY A 322 35.12 18.42 -4.64
CA GLY A 322 36.11 18.64 -3.58
C GLY A 322 37.26 17.62 -3.45
N ALA A 323 37.28 16.55 -4.24
CA ALA A 323 38.30 15.49 -4.13
C ALA A 323 39.00 15.20 -5.46
N GLN A 324 39.83 16.13 -5.93
CA GLN A 324 40.88 15.87 -6.93
C GLN A 324 42.29 15.73 -6.33
N ASN A 325 42.41 15.47 -5.02
CA ASN A 325 43.70 15.15 -4.42
C ASN A 325 43.62 13.85 -3.61
N GLY A 326 44.11 12.77 -4.23
CA GLY A 326 44.38 11.50 -3.58
C GLY A 326 44.02 10.31 -4.46
N ASN A 327 45.05 9.67 -5.04
CA ASN A 327 45.02 8.39 -5.76
C ASN A 327 43.87 7.45 -5.39
N GLU A 328 43.13 6.97 -6.40
CA GLU A 328 43.00 5.53 -6.67
C GLU A 328 42.28 5.26 -8.00
N SER A 329 42.88 4.37 -8.78
CA SER A 329 42.37 3.85 -10.04
C SER A 329 41.14 2.98 -9.79
N ALA A 330 39.97 3.41 -10.26
CA ALA A 330 38.82 2.54 -10.44
C ALA A 330 37.99 3.01 -11.65
N ASN A 331 37.70 2.05 -12.53
CA ASN A 331 36.95 2.16 -13.79
C ASN A 331 35.93 3.31 -13.82
N VAL A 332 36.12 4.22 -14.79
CA VAL A 332 35.14 5.21 -15.20
C VAL A 332 33.96 4.49 -15.85
N ALA A 333 33.03 4.00 -15.03
CA ALA A 333 31.63 4.08 -15.42
C ALA A 333 31.27 5.56 -15.38
N ASP A 334 30.71 6.08 -16.47
CA ASP A 334 30.24 7.46 -16.53
C ASP A 334 29.49 7.81 -15.24
N PRO A 335 29.83 8.92 -14.56
CA PRO A 335 29.08 9.34 -13.40
C PRO A 335 27.66 9.59 -13.88
N VAL A 336 26.74 8.67 -13.57
CA VAL A 336 25.31 8.93 -13.70
C VAL A 336 25.10 10.21 -12.94
N ASP A 337 24.75 11.27 -13.67
CA ASP A 337 24.52 12.60 -13.12
C ASP A 337 23.37 12.47 -12.14
N VAL A 338 23.68 12.27 -10.85
CA VAL A 338 22.70 12.06 -9.78
C VAL A 338 22.06 13.41 -9.49
N ASN A 339 21.37 13.97 -10.47
CA ASN A 339 20.80 15.29 -10.37
C ASN A 339 19.74 15.32 -9.28
N LEU A 340 19.79 16.38 -8.49
CA LEU A 340 18.79 16.65 -7.47
C LEU A 340 17.42 16.82 -8.15
N ASP A 341 16.46 15.95 -7.80
CA ASP A 341 15.14 15.97 -8.41
C ASP A 341 14.21 16.98 -7.72
N VAL A 342 13.49 17.76 -8.53
CA VAL A 342 12.46 18.70 -8.09
C VAL A 342 11.40 17.97 -7.27
N CYS A 343 10.92 16.80 -7.72
CA CYS A 343 9.88 16.06 -7.00
C CYS A 343 10.35 15.62 -5.60
N LEU A 344 11.61 15.19 -5.46
CA LEU A 344 12.18 14.81 -4.16
C LEU A 344 12.24 15.98 -3.18
N LEU A 345 12.69 17.16 -3.65
CA LEU A 345 12.72 18.37 -2.83
C LEU A 345 11.31 18.82 -2.43
N MET A 346 10.37 18.78 -3.37
CA MET A 346 8.97 19.13 -3.12
C MET A 346 8.33 18.21 -2.09
N LEU A 347 8.52 16.88 -2.22
CA LEU A 347 8.04 15.91 -1.23
C LEU A 347 8.50 16.24 0.19
N TYR A 348 9.80 16.50 0.36
CA TYR A 348 10.33 16.83 1.67
C TYR A 348 9.84 18.20 2.18
N GLY A 349 9.76 19.18 1.28
CA GLY A 349 9.19 20.49 1.58
C GLY A 349 7.73 20.41 2.05
N HIS A 350 6.91 19.56 1.42
CA HIS A 350 5.50 19.36 1.80
C HIS A 350 5.34 18.62 3.13
N ILE A 351 6.22 17.66 3.47
CA ILE A 351 6.26 17.04 4.81
C ILE A 351 6.48 18.11 5.89
N LEU A 352 7.45 18.99 5.68
CA LEU A 352 7.76 20.09 6.60
C LEU A 352 6.65 21.14 6.65
N PHE A 353 6.07 21.48 5.50
CA PHE A 353 4.96 22.42 5.38
C PHE A 353 3.73 21.93 6.17
N THR A 354 3.36 20.65 6.00
CA THR A 354 2.25 20.02 6.74
C THR A 354 2.51 19.99 8.25
N SER A 355 3.79 19.83 8.63
CA SER A 355 4.25 19.93 10.02
C SER A 355 4.37 21.38 10.53
N THR A 356 3.88 22.38 9.78
CA THR A 356 3.93 23.83 10.09
C THR A 356 5.33 24.41 10.28
N SER A 357 6.34 23.72 9.75
CA SER A 357 7.76 24.10 9.74
C SER A 357 8.08 24.94 8.51
N TYR A 358 7.35 26.04 8.33
CA TYR A 358 7.34 26.83 7.10
C TYR A 358 8.71 27.37 6.68
N THR A 359 9.54 27.78 7.64
CA THR A 359 10.90 28.29 7.37
C THR A 359 11.77 27.23 6.70
N PHE A 360 11.71 25.99 7.19
CA PHE A 360 12.44 24.87 6.60
C PHE A 360 11.84 24.46 5.27
N ALA A 361 10.50 24.39 5.17
CA ALA A 361 9.80 24.08 3.91
C ALA A 361 10.18 25.05 2.79
N LEU A 362 10.19 26.36 3.08
CA LEU A 362 10.63 27.40 2.14
C LEU A 362 12.05 27.15 1.61
N GLY A 363 12.97 26.70 2.46
CA GLY A 363 14.33 26.34 2.03
C GLY A 363 14.35 25.27 0.93
N TYR A 364 13.54 24.22 1.07
CA TYR A 364 13.47 23.15 0.06
C TYR A 364 12.69 23.57 -1.19
N PHE A 365 11.61 24.33 -1.04
CA PHE A 365 10.87 24.86 -2.19
C PHE A 365 11.70 25.86 -3.01
N LEU A 366 12.53 26.69 -2.37
CA LEU A 366 13.46 27.58 -3.08
C LEU A 366 14.58 26.81 -3.79
N ARG A 367 15.07 25.71 -3.20
CA ARG A 367 15.98 24.78 -3.90
C ARG A 367 15.30 24.18 -5.15
N ALA A 368 14.05 23.75 -5.02
CA ALA A 368 13.28 23.20 -6.14
C ALA A 368 13.08 24.25 -7.24
N ARG A 369 12.79 25.49 -6.86
CA ARG A 369 12.66 26.62 -7.79
C ARG A 369 13.95 26.96 -8.52
N ALA A 370 15.11 26.81 -7.86
CA ALA A 370 16.39 27.04 -8.51
C ALA A 370 16.64 26.05 -9.67
N LEU A 371 16.01 24.88 -9.63
CA LEU A 371 16.06 23.87 -10.68
C LEU A 371 14.97 24.06 -11.74
N ASP A 372 13.73 24.35 -11.31
CA ASP A 372 12.58 24.54 -12.20
C ASP A 372 11.72 25.74 -11.74
N PRO A 373 12.07 26.98 -12.19
CA PRO A 373 11.45 28.21 -11.72
C PRO A 373 10.03 28.45 -12.25
N GLU A 374 9.70 27.88 -13.40
CA GLU A 374 8.38 28.04 -14.05
C GLU A 374 7.39 26.94 -13.62
N ASN A 375 7.83 25.96 -12.82
CA ASN A 375 6.96 24.91 -12.33
C ASN A 375 5.76 25.44 -11.54
N LEU A 376 4.57 25.09 -11.99
CA LEU A 376 3.31 25.49 -11.36
C LEU A 376 3.23 25.08 -9.88
N MET A 377 3.58 23.83 -9.56
CA MET A 377 3.48 23.28 -8.21
C MET A 377 4.50 23.93 -7.26
N VAL A 378 5.70 24.25 -7.74
CA VAL A 378 6.73 24.96 -6.96
C VAL A 378 6.24 26.35 -6.60
N ASN A 379 5.74 27.11 -7.58
CA ASN A 379 5.26 28.48 -7.37
C ASN A 379 4.03 28.55 -6.46
N LEU A 380 3.08 27.63 -6.64
CA LEU A 380 1.93 27.48 -5.76
C LEU A 380 2.38 27.18 -4.31
N SER A 381 3.30 26.22 -4.14
CA SER A 381 3.77 25.82 -2.81
C SER A 381 4.58 26.91 -2.10
N LEU A 382 5.40 27.68 -2.84
CA LEU A 382 6.09 28.85 -2.29
C LEU A 382 5.10 29.92 -1.85
N GLY A 383 4.11 30.25 -2.71
CA GLY A 383 3.07 31.22 -2.41
C GLY A 383 2.33 30.90 -1.11
N LEU A 384 1.88 29.65 -1.00
CA LEU A 384 1.20 29.14 0.19
C LEU A 384 2.13 29.10 1.42
N ALA A 385 3.38 28.65 1.27
CA ALA A 385 4.35 28.61 2.38
C ALA A 385 4.58 30.00 3.00
N TYR A 386 4.77 31.03 2.19
CA TYR A 386 4.92 32.40 2.67
C TYR A 386 3.65 32.94 3.33
N VAL A 387 2.46 32.72 2.73
CA VAL A 387 1.17 33.17 3.29
C VAL A 387 0.89 32.49 4.62
N HIS A 388 1.00 31.17 4.69
CA HIS A 388 0.79 30.41 5.93
C HIS A 388 1.82 30.79 7.01
N TYR A 389 3.06 31.11 6.62
CA TYR A 389 4.05 31.63 7.55
C TYR A 389 3.65 33.01 8.09
N GLY A 390 3.20 33.93 7.23
CA GLY A 390 2.69 35.24 7.64
C GLY A 390 1.47 35.16 8.57
N LEU A 391 0.61 34.15 8.38
CA LEU A 391 -0.55 33.90 9.23
C LEU A 391 -0.20 33.25 10.58
N LYS A 392 1.05 32.80 10.78
CA LYS A 392 1.51 32.27 12.08
C LYS A 392 1.51 33.39 13.13
N ARG A 393 1.17 33.04 14.38
CA ARG A 393 1.09 34.00 15.50
C ARG A 393 2.39 34.78 15.72
N GLN A 394 3.55 34.13 15.53
CA GLN A 394 4.89 34.68 15.78
C GLN A 394 5.65 35.05 14.47
N SER A 395 4.94 35.52 13.45
CA SER A 395 5.58 36.04 12.23
C SER A 395 6.22 37.41 12.50
N ALA A 396 7.50 37.60 12.15
CA ALA A 396 8.18 38.88 12.37
C ALA A 396 7.55 40.03 11.55
N ASN A 397 7.56 39.91 10.22
CA ASN A 397 6.92 40.88 9.33
C ASN A 397 5.82 40.20 8.50
N ARG A 398 4.62 40.13 9.08
CA ARG A 398 3.45 39.47 8.46
C ARG A 398 3.14 40.01 7.08
N GLN A 399 3.10 41.34 6.93
CA GLN A 399 2.69 41.97 5.67
C GLN A 399 3.69 41.67 4.57
N TYR A 400 4.98 41.72 4.88
CA TYR A 400 6.03 41.36 3.93
C TYR A 400 5.95 39.88 3.50
N LEU A 401 5.74 38.97 4.45
CA LEU A 401 5.56 37.55 4.12
C LEU A 401 4.33 37.30 3.23
N ILE A 402 3.20 37.95 3.52
CA ILE A 402 1.99 37.84 2.69
C ILE A 402 2.26 38.40 1.29
N LEU A 403 2.94 39.55 1.18
CA LEU A 403 3.33 40.15 -0.10
C LEU A 403 4.23 39.22 -0.91
N GLN A 404 5.22 38.59 -0.27
CA GLN A 404 6.09 37.59 -0.92
C GLN A 404 5.27 36.40 -1.43
N GLY A 405 4.33 35.90 -0.63
CA GLY A 405 3.46 34.80 -1.05
C GLY A 405 2.57 35.18 -2.24
N GLN A 406 1.98 36.38 -2.22
CA GLN A 406 1.21 36.90 -3.35
C GLN A 406 2.06 37.06 -4.63
N ALA A 407 3.34 37.46 -4.50
CA ALA A 407 4.24 37.56 -5.64
C ALA A 407 4.49 36.18 -6.31
N PHE A 408 4.68 35.12 -5.51
CA PHE A 408 4.79 33.77 -6.07
C PHE A 408 3.48 33.25 -6.65
N MET A 409 2.33 33.61 -6.07
CA MET A 409 1.03 33.28 -6.65
C MET A 409 0.78 34.00 -7.98
N ALA A 410 1.28 35.23 -8.15
CA ALA A 410 1.26 35.91 -9.44
C ALA A 410 2.14 35.18 -10.48
N GLN A 411 3.33 34.71 -10.09
CA GLN A 411 4.18 33.90 -10.96
C GLN A 411 3.55 32.55 -11.32
N TYR A 412 2.79 31.93 -10.41
CA TYR A 412 1.99 30.74 -10.71
C TYR A 412 0.95 31.00 -11.81
N VAL A 413 0.27 32.16 -11.76
CA VAL A 413 -0.67 32.58 -12.82
C VAL A 413 0.06 32.83 -14.14
N ASP A 414 1.20 33.53 -14.11
CA ASP A 414 1.96 33.84 -15.32
C ASP A 414 2.58 32.59 -15.96
N ALA A 415 3.06 31.64 -15.16
CA ALA A 415 3.52 30.33 -15.64
C ALA A 415 2.39 29.57 -16.36
N GLN A 416 1.19 29.54 -15.80
CA GLN A 416 0.04 28.89 -16.45
C GLN A 416 -0.33 29.58 -17.77
N ARG A 417 -0.28 30.92 -17.83
CA ARG A 417 -0.57 31.67 -19.07
C ARG A 417 0.39 31.36 -20.21
N ARG A 418 1.61 30.92 -19.90
CA ARG A 418 2.60 30.48 -20.91
C ARG A 418 2.31 29.08 -21.42
N GLU A 419 1.51 28.28 -20.73
CA GLU A 419 1.06 26.98 -21.24
C GLU A 419 0.03 27.17 -22.35
N ALA A 420 0.35 26.68 -23.55
CA ALA A 420 -0.43 26.91 -24.77
C ALA A 420 -1.89 26.40 -24.73
N ASN A 421 -2.18 25.42 -23.86
CA ASN A 421 -3.45 24.68 -23.92
C ASN A 421 -4.52 25.19 -22.93
N GLY A 422 -4.18 26.12 -22.03
CA GLY A 422 -5.14 26.67 -21.06
C GLY A 422 -5.77 25.66 -20.09
N GLN A 423 -5.32 24.40 -20.08
CA GLN A 423 -5.94 23.28 -19.38
C GLN A 423 -6.08 23.52 -17.87
N HIS A 424 -5.11 24.22 -17.25
CA HIS A 424 -5.09 24.49 -15.81
C HIS A 424 -5.70 25.85 -15.44
N GLN A 425 -6.25 26.61 -16.38
CA GLN A 425 -6.69 27.98 -16.12
C GLN A 425 -7.81 28.05 -15.06
N ALA A 426 -8.78 27.14 -15.12
CA ALA A 426 -9.86 27.05 -14.15
C ALA A 426 -9.34 26.74 -12.74
N GLU A 427 -8.38 25.82 -12.63
CA GLU A 427 -7.72 25.44 -11.38
C GLU A 427 -6.96 26.62 -10.78
N VAL A 428 -6.20 27.35 -11.60
CA VAL A 428 -5.45 28.54 -11.17
C VAL A 428 -6.40 29.59 -10.58
N PHE A 429 -7.48 29.94 -11.27
CA PHE A 429 -8.45 30.90 -10.74
C PHE A 429 -9.09 30.41 -9.45
N TYR A 430 -9.43 29.13 -9.34
CA TYR A 430 -9.95 28.56 -8.11
C TYR A 430 -8.95 28.68 -6.96
N ASN A 431 -7.68 28.35 -7.19
CA ASN A 431 -6.60 28.41 -6.20
C ASN A 431 -6.35 29.86 -5.72
N ILE A 432 -6.39 30.84 -6.63
CA ILE A 432 -6.30 32.26 -6.28
C ILE A 432 -7.52 32.71 -5.46
N GLY A 433 -8.73 32.25 -5.83
CA GLY A 433 -9.93 32.48 -5.03
C GLY A 433 -9.80 31.91 -3.61
N ARG A 434 -9.32 30.67 -3.47
CA ARG A 434 -9.01 30.04 -2.17
C ARG A 434 -7.98 30.82 -1.36
N LEU A 435 -6.95 31.37 -1.99
CA LEU A 435 -5.96 32.22 -1.32
C LEU A 435 -6.60 33.48 -0.71
N PHE A 436 -7.40 34.21 -1.49
CA PHE A 436 -8.05 35.42 -0.98
C PHE A 436 -9.11 35.11 0.08
N HIS A 437 -9.81 33.98 -0.05
CA HIS A 437 -10.70 33.48 0.98
C HIS A 437 -9.94 33.16 2.28
N LEU A 438 -8.78 32.50 2.19
CA LEU A 438 -7.90 32.22 3.34
C LEU A 438 -7.45 33.51 4.05
N LEU A 439 -7.21 34.58 3.29
CA LEU A 439 -6.84 35.90 3.81
C LEU A 439 -8.04 36.71 4.35
N GLY A 440 -9.27 36.20 4.23
CA GLY A 440 -10.49 36.89 4.67
C GLY A 440 -11.01 37.95 3.69
N ILE A 441 -10.50 37.98 2.45
CA ILE A 441 -10.89 38.94 1.42
C ILE A 441 -11.97 38.30 0.53
N SER A 442 -13.16 38.14 1.10
CA SER A 442 -14.29 37.42 0.49
C SER A 442 -14.73 37.99 -0.87
N SER A 443 -14.75 39.31 -1.04
CA SER A 443 -15.17 39.94 -2.30
C SER A 443 -14.32 39.48 -3.49
N VAL A 444 -13.00 39.62 -3.36
CA VAL A 444 -12.04 39.20 -4.39
C VAL A 444 -12.09 37.69 -4.61
N ALA A 445 -12.25 36.91 -3.55
CA ALA A 445 -12.38 35.45 -3.67
C ALA A 445 -13.60 35.05 -4.53
N MET A 446 -14.74 35.72 -4.34
CA MET A 446 -15.96 35.45 -5.12
C MET A 446 -15.77 35.71 -6.61
N ASP A 447 -15.11 36.81 -6.97
CA ASP A 447 -14.81 37.15 -8.37
C ASP A 447 -13.94 36.09 -9.04
N TYR A 448 -12.94 35.57 -8.33
CA TYR A 448 -12.07 34.50 -8.84
C TYR A 448 -12.78 33.15 -8.95
N TYR A 449 -13.68 32.81 -8.02
CA TYR A 449 -14.51 31.60 -8.15
C TYR A 449 -15.47 31.68 -9.35
N GLU A 450 -15.96 32.88 -9.68
CA GLU A 450 -16.76 33.08 -10.88
C GLU A 450 -15.90 32.90 -12.15
N GLN A 451 -14.70 33.47 -12.17
CA GLN A 451 -13.75 33.27 -13.27
C GLN A 451 -13.37 31.80 -13.44
N ALA A 452 -13.12 31.07 -12.35
CA ALA A 452 -12.84 29.64 -12.36
C ALA A 452 -14.00 28.84 -12.98
N SER A 453 -15.23 29.17 -12.60
CA SER A 453 -16.44 28.52 -13.12
C SER A 453 -16.64 28.78 -14.61
N ARG A 454 -16.37 30.00 -15.08
CA ARG A 454 -16.43 30.38 -16.50
C ARG A 454 -15.34 29.66 -17.30
N ALA A 455 -14.10 29.63 -16.81
CA ALA A 455 -12.99 28.95 -17.46
C ALA A 455 -13.21 27.43 -17.56
N ALA A 456 -13.75 26.81 -16.49
CA ALA A 456 -14.09 25.38 -16.48
C ALA A 456 -15.11 25.03 -17.58
N ALA A 457 -16.08 25.91 -17.85
CA ALA A 457 -17.07 25.70 -18.89
C ALA A 457 -16.51 25.78 -20.32
N LEU A 458 -15.36 26.44 -20.52
CA LEU A 458 -14.74 26.65 -21.83
C LEU A 458 -13.73 25.56 -22.20
N HIS A 459 -12.97 25.03 -21.23
CA HIS A 459 -11.77 24.24 -21.49
C HIS A 459 -11.69 22.89 -20.76
N GLY A 460 -12.65 22.54 -19.89
CA GLY A 460 -12.54 21.34 -19.07
C GLY A 460 -13.16 20.09 -19.69
N ASP A 461 -12.55 18.93 -19.40
CA ASP A 461 -13.24 17.63 -19.51
C ASP A 461 -14.49 17.66 -18.63
N ARG A 462 -15.60 17.05 -19.08
CA ARG A 462 -16.93 17.23 -18.47
C ARG A 462 -16.92 16.95 -16.96
N SER A 463 -16.20 15.89 -16.54
CA SER A 463 -16.10 15.49 -15.13
C SER A 463 -15.30 16.50 -14.29
N SER A 464 -14.05 16.80 -14.68
CA SER A 464 -13.19 17.72 -13.93
C SER A 464 -13.73 19.16 -13.91
N ALA A 465 -14.37 19.58 -15.02
CA ALA A 465 -15.06 20.87 -15.11
C ALA A 465 -16.25 20.96 -14.14
N GLU A 466 -16.97 19.87 -13.94
CA GLU A 466 -18.09 19.79 -12.99
C GLU A 466 -17.60 19.82 -11.54
N ASP A 467 -16.49 19.16 -11.24
CA ASP A 467 -15.87 19.20 -9.91
C ASP A 467 -15.44 20.62 -9.52
N ILE A 468 -14.65 21.31 -10.36
CA ILE A 468 -14.16 22.68 -10.07
C ILE A 468 -15.32 23.66 -9.90
N ARG A 469 -16.37 23.55 -10.73
CA ARG A 469 -17.58 24.38 -10.58
C ARG A 469 -18.25 24.10 -9.24
N SER A 470 -18.48 22.84 -8.91
CA SER A 470 -19.15 22.42 -7.67
C SER A 470 -18.41 22.93 -6.44
N ILE A 471 -17.08 22.71 -6.35
CA ILE A 471 -16.27 23.19 -5.23
C ILE A 471 -16.19 24.72 -5.17
N SER A 472 -16.16 25.41 -6.32
CA SER A 472 -16.18 26.88 -6.38
C SER A 472 -17.49 27.43 -5.81
N ARG A 473 -18.64 26.84 -6.19
CA ARG A 473 -19.96 27.23 -5.68
C ARG A 473 -20.09 26.99 -4.18
N ILE A 474 -19.64 25.85 -3.68
CA ILE A 474 -19.65 25.56 -2.23
C ILE A 474 -18.85 26.64 -1.48
N ASN A 475 -17.67 27.01 -1.97
CA ASN A 475 -16.86 28.05 -1.36
C ASN A 475 -17.51 29.45 -1.41
N GLN A 476 -18.22 29.79 -2.50
CA GLN A 476 -19.01 31.02 -2.59
C GLN A 476 -20.13 31.04 -1.56
N VAL A 477 -20.86 29.93 -1.38
CA VAL A 477 -21.90 29.80 -0.35
C VAL A 477 -21.32 30.02 1.04
N ILE A 478 -20.19 29.37 1.37
CA ILE A 478 -19.51 29.56 2.66
C ILE A 478 -19.12 31.03 2.88
N SER A 479 -18.61 31.69 1.83
CA SER A 479 -18.24 33.11 1.89
C SER A 479 -19.45 34.03 2.10
N LEU A 480 -20.59 33.75 1.47
CA LEU A 480 -21.82 34.51 1.68
C LEU A 480 -22.40 34.30 3.08
N LEU A 481 -22.33 33.08 3.60
CA LEU A 481 -22.75 32.77 4.97
C LEU A 481 -21.87 33.47 6.00
N SER A 482 -20.56 33.53 5.80
CA SER A 482 -19.64 34.21 6.74
C SER A 482 -19.85 35.73 6.80
N VAL A 483 -20.33 36.32 5.71
CA VAL A 483 -20.71 37.75 5.63
C VAL A 483 -22.18 37.98 6.07
N GLY A 484 -22.95 36.91 6.36
CA GLY A 484 -24.34 36.99 6.83
C GLY A 484 -25.39 37.14 5.72
N ASN A 485 -25.02 36.97 4.45
CA ASN A 485 -25.94 37.05 3.31
C ASN A 485 -26.65 35.71 3.05
N ASN A 486 -27.48 35.30 4.01
CA ASN A 486 -28.15 33.99 4.01
C ASN A 486 -29.10 33.81 2.82
N LYS A 487 -29.70 34.89 2.32
CA LYS A 487 -30.66 34.83 1.20
C LYS A 487 -29.96 34.45 -0.11
N LEU A 488 -28.83 35.07 -0.43
CA LEU A 488 -28.06 34.72 -1.63
C LEU A 488 -27.40 33.35 -1.49
N ALA A 489 -26.89 33.02 -0.30
CA ALA A 489 -26.31 31.71 -0.03
C ALA A 489 -27.34 30.58 -0.27
N LEU A 490 -28.55 30.72 0.26
CA LEU A 490 -29.65 29.77 0.05
C LEU A 490 -30.07 29.70 -1.43
N GLY A 491 -30.08 30.84 -2.12
CA GLY A 491 -30.36 30.90 -3.55
C GLY A 491 -29.37 30.11 -4.39
N LEU A 492 -28.07 30.27 -4.13
CA LEU A 492 -27.01 29.51 -4.81
C LEU A 492 -27.07 28.01 -4.48
N LEU A 493 -27.28 27.65 -3.21
CA LEU A 493 -27.44 26.25 -2.80
C LEU A 493 -28.58 25.56 -3.56
N LYS A 494 -29.75 26.19 -3.62
CA LYS A 494 -30.95 25.63 -4.28
C LYS A 494 -30.82 25.51 -5.79
N LYS A 495 -30.09 26.42 -6.42
CA LYS A 495 -30.02 26.49 -7.88
C LYS A 495 -28.94 25.56 -8.46
N GLU A 496 -27.83 25.39 -7.74
CA GLU A 496 -26.59 24.88 -8.34
C GLU A 496 -25.93 23.72 -7.56
N ILE A 497 -26.42 23.37 -6.36
CA ILE A 497 -25.77 22.34 -5.49
C ILE A 497 -26.74 21.23 -5.07
N ILE A 498 -28.01 21.54 -4.77
CA ILE A 498 -29.00 20.52 -4.43
C ILE A 498 -29.49 19.86 -5.73
N ILE A 499 -29.13 18.59 -5.92
CA ILE A 499 -29.65 17.70 -6.98
C ILE A 499 -31.09 17.29 -6.65
#